data_AF-I7MCM0-F1
#
_entry.id   AF-I7MCM0-F1
#
_cell.length_a   1.000
_cell.length_b   1.000
_cell.length_c   1.000
_cell.angle_alpha   90.00
_cell.angle_beta   90.00
_cell.angle_gamma   90.00
#
_symmetry.space_group_name_H-M   'P 1'
#
loop_
_entity.id
_entity.type
_entity.pdbx_description
1 polymer ?
#
loop_
_entity_poly.entity_id
_entity_poly.type
_entity_poly.pdbx_seq_one_letter_code
_entity_poly.pdbx_strand_id
1 'polypeptide(L)'
;MDENIEVSLFNKKIKFGVTQQIQDGDILMIQSKADQKLQKTNFIFALNQTKPSQQQKEPKKDDIILENIELKNKISQIKQMDENIENDLNCAICLELMHNPVSIIGCLHNFCGDCLNRFIYYNGTINNLCPTCRQPIADVKQNSIIQSFIEKHLKIYPELKKEPSYYLNKDKENNFVKMQQILMLHNHIQFQRNINILRDDDQDDIRFCSQVIFFILMLIFCYINSFFHK
;
A
#
# COMPACT_ATOMS: atom_id res chain seq x y z
N MET A 1 26.96 -74.06 -19.37
CA MET A 1 25.71 -73.62 -20.02
C MET A 1 24.62 -74.41 -19.34
N ASP A 2 23.92 -73.80 -18.39
CA ASP A 2 22.88 -74.50 -17.64
C ASP A 2 21.62 -74.58 -18.52
N GLU A 3 21.32 -75.79 -19.00
CA GLU A 3 20.22 -76.10 -19.93
C GLU A 3 18.80 -75.95 -19.32
N ASN A 4 18.67 -75.32 -18.16
CA ASN A 4 17.45 -75.38 -17.34
C ASN A 4 16.70 -74.05 -17.16
N ILE A 5 17.04 -73.02 -17.94
CA ILE A 5 16.40 -71.69 -17.85
C ILE A 5 15.71 -71.36 -19.18
N GLU A 6 14.38 -71.15 -19.16
CA GLU A 6 13.60 -70.73 -20.33
C GLU A 6 13.18 -69.25 -20.18
N VAL A 7 13.52 -68.42 -21.15
CA VAL A 7 13.23 -66.97 -21.15
C VAL A 7 12.20 -66.65 -22.23
N SER A 8 11.15 -65.91 -21.86
CA SER A 8 10.05 -65.53 -22.75
C SER A 8 9.68 -64.06 -22.59
N LEU A 9 9.33 -63.40 -23.70
CA LEU A 9 8.61 -62.12 -23.70
C LEU A 9 7.11 -62.42 -23.70
N PHE A 10 6.29 -61.51 -23.19
CA PHE A 10 4.86 -61.73 -22.92
C PHE A 10 4.02 -62.27 -24.12
N ASN A 11 4.56 -62.26 -25.35
CA ASN A 11 3.96 -62.91 -26.53
C ASN A 11 4.93 -63.73 -27.42
N LYS A 12 6.18 -64.03 -27.00
CA LYS A 12 7.12 -64.81 -27.82
C LYS A 12 8.23 -65.48 -26.99
N LYS A 13 8.50 -66.77 -27.24
CA LYS A 13 9.65 -67.48 -26.64
C LYS A 13 10.96 -67.04 -27.30
N ILE A 14 11.97 -66.70 -26.50
CA ILE A 14 13.31 -66.35 -26.99
C ILE A 14 14.15 -67.63 -27.02
N LYS A 15 14.83 -67.90 -28.14
CA LYS A 15 15.73 -69.05 -28.27
C LYS A 15 17.14 -68.66 -27.81
N PHE A 16 17.85 -69.62 -27.20
CA PHE A 16 19.22 -69.44 -26.76
C PHE A 16 20.14 -69.04 -27.93
N GLY A 17 21.02 -68.06 -27.72
CA GLY A 17 21.95 -67.56 -28.73
C GLY A 17 21.35 -66.54 -29.72
N VAL A 18 20.09 -66.12 -29.55
CA VAL A 18 19.44 -65.12 -30.41
C VAL A 18 19.43 -63.75 -29.73
N THR A 19 19.86 -62.72 -30.45
CA THR A 19 19.75 -61.32 -30.02
C THR A 19 18.42 -60.74 -30.50
N GLN A 20 17.63 -60.15 -29.59
CA GLN A 20 16.31 -59.58 -29.88
C GLN A 20 16.28 -58.13 -29.37
N GLN A 21 15.81 -57.18 -30.19
CA GLN A 21 15.55 -55.81 -29.73
C GLN A 21 14.29 -55.76 -28.85
N ILE A 22 14.36 -54.98 -27.77
CA ILE A 22 13.32 -54.81 -26.74
C ILE A 22 12.89 -53.33 -26.74
N GLN A 23 11.60 -53.05 -26.51
CA GLN A 23 11.02 -51.69 -26.44
C GLN A 23 10.60 -51.32 -25.02
N ASP A 24 10.38 -50.02 -24.76
CA ASP A 24 9.89 -49.53 -23.48
C ASP A 24 8.51 -50.14 -23.14
N GLY A 25 8.43 -50.88 -22.02
CA GLY A 25 7.21 -51.56 -21.57
C GLY A 25 7.20 -53.07 -21.78
N ASP A 26 8.23 -53.64 -22.40
CA ASP A 26 8.36 -55.10 -22.54
C ASP A 26 8.68 -55.80 -21.21
N ILE A 27 8.00 -56.92 -20.94
CA ILE A 27 8.17 -57.73 -19.72
C ILE A 27 8.85 -59.05 -20.09
N LEU A 28 10.03 -59.27 -19.52
CA LEU A 28 10.76 -60.53 -19.62
C LEU A 28 10.36 -61.47 -18.47
N MET A 29 9.93 -62.68 -18.83
CA MET A 29 9.57 -63.74 -17.91
C MET A 29 10.60 -64.87 -18.00
N ILE A 30 11.27 -65.16 -16.89
CA ILE A 30 12.28 -66.23 -16.79
C ILE A 30 11.67 -67.36 -15.95
N GLN A 31 11.61 -68.57 -16.53
CA GLN A 31 11.09 -69.74 -15.85
C GLN A 31 12.17 -70.82 -15.76
N SER A 32 12.53 -71.19 -14.53
CA SER A 32 13.33 -72.37 -14.24
C SER A 32 12.42 -73.60 -14.24
N LYS A 33 12.82 -74.68 -14.92
CA LYS A 33 12.01 -75.91 -14.98
C LYS A 33 12.07 -76.77 -13.71
N ALA A 34 12.95 -76.45 -12.76
CA ALA A 34 13.16 -77.28 -11.58
C ALA A 34 12.11 -77.07 -10.46
N ASP A 35 11.46 -75.91 -10.40
CA ASP A 35 10.48 -75.60 -9.35
C ASP A 35 9.21 -75.01 -9.97
N GLN A 36 8.08 -75.72 -9.86
CA GLN A 36 6.75 -75.26 -10.29
C GLN A 36 6.21 -74.05 -9.48
N LYS A 37 7.07 -73.28 -8.82
CA LYS A 37 6.71 -72.10 -8.04
C LYS A 37 7.14 -70.86 -8.81
N LEU A 38 6.16 -70.22 -9.47
CA LEU A 38 6.32 -68.95 -10.19
C LEU A 38 7.00 -67.91 -9.27
N GLN A 39 8.29 -67.67 -9.45
CA GLN A 39 8.92 -66.44 -8.96
C GLN A 39 8.79 -65.41 -10.08
N LYS A 40 7.74 -64.58 -10.01
CA LYS A 40 7.61 -63.39 -10.87
C LYS A 40 8.64 -62.37 -10.41
N THR A 41 9.84 -62.40 -10.98
CA THR A 41 10.82 -61.33 -10.81
C THR A 41 10.67 -60.37 -11.97
N ASN A 42 10.12 -59.19 -11.69
CA ASN A 42 10.00 -58.12 -12.66
C ASN A 42 11.36 -57.43 -12.78
N PHE A 43 12.10 -57.72 -13.84
CA PHE A 43 13.30 -56.93 -14.18
C PHE A 43 12.89 -55.75 -15.05
N ILE A 44 13.02 -54.54 -14.53
CA ILE A 44 12.91 -53.31 -15.31
C ILE A 44 14.31 -53.02 -15.84
N PHE A 45 14.54 -53.29 -17.13
CA PHE A 45 15.73 -52.83 -17.81
C PHE A 45 15.47 -51.41 -18.31
N ALA A 46 15.95 -50.43 -17.55
CA ALA A 46 16.06 -49.08 -18.09
C ALA A 46 17.16 -49.12 -19.16
N LEU A 47 16.79 -48.95 -20.43
CA LEU A 47 17.77 -48.46 -21.38
C LEU A 47 18.33 -47.18 -20.75
N ASN A 48 19.65 -47.09 -20.62
CA ASN A 48 20.30 -45.79 -20.54
C ASN A 48 20.00 -45.10 -21.88
N GLN A 49 18.78 -44.60 -21.99
CA GLN A 49 18.46 -43.52 -22.87
C GLN A 49 19.43 -42.44 -22.41
N THR A 50 20.56 -42.30 -23.12
CA THR A 50 21.00 -40.96 -23.46
C THR A 50 19.71 -40.28 -23.87
N LYS A 51 19.27 -39.34 -23.02
CA LYS A 51 17.91 -38.78 -23.02
C LYS A 51 17.40 -38.80 -24.46
N PRO A 52 16.20 -39.36 -24.74
CA PRO A 52 15.60 -39.05 -26.02
C PRO A 52 15.71 -37.54 -26.08
N SER A 53 16.32 -37.05 -27.14
CA SER A 53 16.30 -35.65 -27.46
C SER A 53 14.81 -35.29 -27.46
N GLN A 54 14.32 -34.88 -26.30
CA GLN A 54 13.55 -33.69 -26.21
C GLN A 54 14.29 -32.78 -27.19
N GLN A 55 13.64 -32.53 -28.31
CA GLN A 55 13.67 -31.19 -28.82
C GLN A 55 13.26 -30.30 -27.63
N GLN A 56 14.20 -30.05 -26.71
CA GLN A 56 14.55 -28.69 -26.39
C GLN A 56 14.82 -28.11 -27.77
N LYS A 57 13.77 -27.61 -28.44
CA LYS A 57 13.99 -26.44 -29.26
C LYS A 57 14.63 -25.50 -28.27
N GLU A 58 15.96 -25.35 -28.35
CA GLU A 58 16.59 -24.15 -27.82
C GLU A 58 15.63 -23.03 -28.22
N PRO A 59 15.06 -22.29 -27.24
CA PRO A 59 14.07 -21.29 -27.58
C PRO A 59 14.68 -20.46 -28.70
N LYS A 60 13.96 -20.34 -29.83
CA LYS A 60 14.54 -19.66 -30.99
C LYS A 60 15.00 -18.31 -30.47
N LYS A 61 16.15 -17.83 -30.93
CA LYS A 61 16.73 -16.57 -30.47
C LYS A 61 15.68 -15.44 -30.40
N ASP A 62 14.72 -15.48 -31.33
CA ASP A 62 13.55 -14.59 -31.42
C ASP A 62 12.54 -14.74 -30.27
N ASP A 63 12.27 -15.95 -29.77
CA ASP A 63 11.38 -16.22 -28.63
C ASP A 63 11.99 -15.69 -27.32
N ILE A 64 13.31 -15.84 -27.14
CA ILE A 64 14.06 -15.28 -25.99
C ILE A 64 14.08 -13.74 -26.05
N ILE A 65 14.22 -13.17 -27.25
CA ILE A 65 14.20 -11.72 -27.45
C ILE A 65 12.82 -11.16 -27.11
N LEU A 66 11.74 -11.81 -27.56
CA LEU A 66 10.36 -11.42 -27.25
C LEU A 66 10.06 -11.47 -25.75
N GLU A 67 10.48 -12.54 -25.06
CA GLU A 67 10.31 -12.67 -23.59
C GLU A 67 11.07 -11.57 -22.83
N ASN A 68 12.30 -11.25 -23.24
CA ASN A 68 13.09 -10.19 -22.63
C ASN A 68 12.52 -8.78 -22.90
N ILE A 69 11.93 -8.56 -24.08
CA ILE A 69 11.21 -7.32 -24.40
C ILE A 69 9.98 -7.20 -23.49
N GLU A 70 9.23 -8.28 -23.31
CA GLU A 70 8.04 -8.28 -22.45
C GLU A 70 8.39 -8.05 -20.97
N LEU A 71 9.46 -8.70 -20.47
CA LEU A 71 9.99 -8.46 -19.12
C LEU A 71 10.46 -7.02 -18.93
N LYS A 72 11.18 -6.44 -19.91
CA LYS A 72 11.58 -5.03 -19.86
C LYS A 72 10.38 -4.09 -19.81
N ASN A 73 9.34 -4.37 -20.59
CA ASN A 73 8.10 -3.58 -20.57
C ASN A 73 7.40 -3.69 -19.21
N LYS A 74 7.26 -4.90 -18.64
CA LYS A 74 6.70 -5.10 -17.30
C LYS A 74 7.51 -4.37 -16.22
N ILE A 75 8.84 -4.44 -16.27
CA ILE A 75 9.72 -3.71 -15.34
C ILE A 75 9.54 -2.20 -15.49
N SER A 76 9.43 -1.67 -16.71
CA SER A 76 9.21 -0.24 -16.94
C SER A 76 7.86 0.22 -16.38
N GLN A 77 6.81 -0.59 -16.52
CA GLN A 77 5.49 -0.31 -15.96
C GLN A 77 5.50 -0.32 -14.43
N ILE A 78 6.19 -1.29 -13.83
CA ILE A 78 6.34 -1.36 -12.37
C ILE A 78 7.07 -0.13 -11.84
N LYS A 79 8.15 0.29 -12.51
CA LYS A 79 8.91 1.50 -12.13
C LYS A 79 8.04 2.76 -12.20
N GLN A 80 7.30 2.95 -13.30
CA GLN A 80 6.39 4.10 -13.43
C GLN A 80 5.30 4.11 -12.36
N MET A 81 4.74 2.94 -12.05
CA MET A 81 3.73 2.81 -11.00
C MET A 81 4.29 3.20 -9.63
N ASP A 82 5.55 2.86 -9.36
CA ASP A 82 6.22 3.17 -8.11
C ASP A 82 6.57 4.65 -7.96
N GLU A 83 7.05 5.31 -9.03
CA GLU A 83 7.27 6.76 -9.06
C GLU A 83 5.95 7.53 -8.84
N ASN A 84 4.83 7.04 -9.39
CA ASN A 84 3.52 7.65 -9.16
C ASN A 84 3.09 7.54 -7.69
N ILE A 85 3.33 6.38 -7.06
CA ILE A 85 3.02 6.17 -5.64
C ILE A 85 3.86 7.10 -4.76
N GLU A 86 5.15 7.27 -5.05
CA GLU A 86 6.01 8.19 -4.29
C GLU A 86 5.47 9.64 -4.36
N ASN A 87 5.06 10.09 -5.55
CA ASN A 87 4.48 11.42 -5.73
C ASN A 87 3.18 11.61 -4.93
N ASP A 88 2.34 10.59 -4.84
CA ASP A 88 1.08 10.64 -4.06
C ASP A 88 1.32 10.66 -2.54
N LEU A 89 2.49 10.22 -2.08
CA LEU A 89 2.89 10.25 -0.67
C LEU A 89 3.67 11.51 -0.28
N ASN A 90 3.95 12.39 -1.24
CA ASN A 90 4.66 13.64 -1.01
C ASN A 90 3.72 14.75 -0.54
N CYS A 91 4.18 15.53 0.42
CA CYS A 91 3.46 16.68 0.94
C CYS A 91 3.51 17.83 -0.07
N ALA A 92 2.37 18.38 -0.48
CA ALA A 92 2.33 19.52 -1.40
C ALA A 92 2.90 20.85 -0.82
N ILE A 93 3.22 20.91 0.48
CA ILE A 93 3.84 22.08 1.11
C ILE A 93 5.37 21.98 1.10
N CYS A 94 5.93 20.88 1.60
CA CYS A 94 7.38 20.71 1.69
C CYS A 94 8.00 19.91 0.53
N LEU A 95 7.17 19.33 -0.34
CA LEU A 95 7.57 18.52 -1.51
C LEU A 95 8.41 17.29 -1.16
N GLU A 96 8.19 16.75 0.03
CA GLU A 96 8.88 15.56 0.54
C GLU A 96 7.87 14.56 1.07
N LEU A 97 8.31 13.32 1.26
CA LEU A 97 7.50 12.26 1.86
C LEU A 97 6.89 12.73 3.19
N MET A 98 5.58 12.55 3.31
CA MET A 98 4.84 13.08 4.45
C MET A 98 5.34 12.51 5.79
N HIS A 99 5.43 13.35 6.82
CA HIS A 99 5.74 12.94 8.18
C HIS A 99 4.57 13.27 9.11
N ASN A 100 4.07 12.30 9.87
CA ASN A 100 2.86 12.42 10.68
C ASN A 100 1.70 13.04 9.87
N PRO A 101 1.25 12.35 8.79
CA PRO A 101 0.31 12.91 7.85
C PRO A 101 -1.03 13.25 8.49
N VAL A 102 -1.56 14.40 8.11
CA VAL A 102 -2.88 14.89 8.51
C VAL A 102 -3.73 15.16 7.26
N SER A 103 -5.02 14.85 7.34
CA SER A 103 -6.01 15.09 6.30
C SER A 103 -6.94 16.23 6.71
N ILE A 104 -7.23 17.12 5.77
CA ILE A 104 -8.28 18.13 5.93
C ILE A 104 -9.65 17.47 5.73
N ILE A 105 -10.54 17.61 6.69
CA ILE A 105 -11.90 17.09 6.61
C ILE A 105 -12.70 17.95 5.62
N GLY A 106 -13.30 17.30 4.61
CA GLY A 106 -14.07 17.94 3.54
C GLY A 106 -13.43 17.77 2.17
N CYS A 107 -12.10 17.98 2.05
CA CYS A 107 -11.38 17.81 0.79
C CYS A 107 -10.42 16.62 0.74
N LEU A 108 -10.09 16.03 1.90
CA LEU A 108 -9.23 14.85 2.06
C LEU A 108 -7.80 14.98 1.51
N HIS A 109 -7.32 16.21 1.26
CA HIS A 109 -5.91 16.44 0.94
C HIS A 109 -5.04 16.23 2.18
N ASN A 110 -3.86 15.62 1.97
CA ASN A 110 -2.95 15.18 3.00
C ASN A 110 -1.68 16.03 3.03
N PHE A 111 -1.17 16.31 4.23
CA PHE A 111 0.05 17.10 4.44
C PHE A 111 0.81 16.57 5.66
N CYS A 112 2.08 16.96 5.83
CA CYS A 112 2.76 16.75 7.11
C CYS A 112 2.06 17.54 8.23
N GLY A 113 2.00 16.98 9.43
CA GLY A 113 1.37 17.63 10.58
C GLY A 113 1.97 19.00 10.90
N ASP A 114 3.31 19.12 10.87
CA ASP A 114 4.02 20.38 11.09
C ASP A 114 3.76 21.40 9.97
N CYS A 115 3.73 20.95 8.72
CA CYS A 115 3.55 21.80 7.55
C CYS A 115 2.16 22.43 7.57
N LEU A 116 1.12 21.64 7.81
CA LEU A 116 -0.24 22.17 7.90
C LEU A 116 -0.45 23.03 9.16
N ASN A 117 0.14 22.66 10.29
CA ASN A 117 0.06 23.46 11.51
C ASN A 117 0.67 24.85 11.31
N ARG A 118 1.88 24.94 10.70
CA ARG A 118 2.50 26.22 10.34
C ARG A 118 1.64 27.00 9.35
N PHE A 119 1.12 26.34 8.32
CA PHE A 119 0.28 26.99 7.32
C PHE A 119 -0.97 27.64 7.96
N ILE A 120 -1.68 26.92 8.83
CA ILE A 120 -2.86 27.43 9.54
C ILE A 120 -2.46 28.52 10.54
N TYR A 121 -1.32 28.39 11.22
CA TYR A 121 -0.84 29.42 12.14
C TYR A 121 -0.58 30.76 11.45
N TYR A 122 0.04 30.74 10.26
CA TYR A 122 0.34 31.97 9.52
C TYR A 122 -0.85 32.53 8.74
N ASN A 123 -1.74 31.67 8.21
CA ASN A 123 -2.84 32.09 7.32
C ASN A 123 -4.23 32.13 7.98
N GLY A 124 -4.39 31.54 9.16
CA GLY A 124 -5.70 31.17 9.70
C GLY A 124 -6.55 32.30 10.27
N THR A 125 -6.03 33.52 10.34
CA THR A 125 -6.83 34.70 10.70
C THR A 125 -7.53 35.32 9.49
N ILE A 126 -7.00 35.12 8.27
CA ILE A 126 -7.50 35.77 7.06
C ILE A 126 -8.37 34.78 6.28
N ASN A 127 -7.87 33.58 5.96
CA ASN A 127 -8.57 32.59 5.14
C ASN A 127 -8.02 31.17 5.38
N ASN A 128 -8.74 30.36 6.16
CA ASN A 128 -8.42 28.94 6.37
C ASN A 128 -8.80 28.11 5.13
N LEU A 129 -8.01 28.19 4.06
CA LEU A 129 -8.24 27.45 2.82
C LEU A 129 -7.19 26.36 2.61
N CYS A 130 -7.59 25.22 2.07
CA CYS A 130 -6.70 24.12 1.71
C CYS A 130 -5.62 24.60 0.73
N PRO A 131 -4.32 24.31 0.97
CA PRO A 131 -3.25 24.69 0.05
C PRO A 131 -3.40 24.13 -1.36
N THR A 132 -4.03 22.95 -1.49
CA THR A 132 -4.19 22.25 -2.77
C THR A 132 -5.44 22.69 -3.54
N CYS A 133 -6.62 22.59 -2.91
CA CYS A 133 -7.90 22.82 -3.61
C CYS A 133 -8.60 24.12 -3.23
N ARG A 134 -8.03 24.90 -2.30
CA ARG A 134 -8.60 26.17 -1.80
C ARG A 134 -10.00 26.05 -1.17
N GLN A 135 -10.46 24.84 -0.84
CA GLN A 135 -11.69 24.66 -0.06
C GLN A 135 -11.48 25.07 1.41
N PRO A 136 -12.52 25.59 2.10
CA PRO A 136 -12.40 25.97 3.50
C PRO A 136 -12.07 24.77 4.40
N ILE A 137 -11.14 24.99 5.33
CA ILE A 137 -10.69 24.00 6.30
C ILE A 137 -11.58 24.13 7.54
N ALA A 138 -12.50 23.18 7.73
CA ALA A 138 -13.35 23.14 8.90
C ALA A 138 -12.68 22.39 10.08
N ASP A 139 -12.06 21.25 9.77
CA ASP A 139 -11.40 20.39 10.74
C ASP A 139 -10.26 19.61 10.07
N VAL A 140 -9.36 19.05 10.86
CA VAL A 140 -8.19 18.27 10.43
C VAL A 140 -8.09 17.04 11.30
N LYS A 141 -7.68 15.89 10.73
CA LYS A 141 -7.40 14.66 11.48
C LYS A 141 -6.11 14.00 11.05
N GLN A 142 -5.41 13.37 11.99
CA GLN A 142 -4.29 12.49 11.67
C GLN A 142 -4.76 11.29 10.84
N ASN A 143 -3.97 10.91 9.84
CA ASN A 143 -4.28 9.82 8.92
C ASN A 143 -3.29 8.67 9.08
N SER A 144 -3.64 7.74 9.97
CA SER A 144 -2.83 6.55 10.24
C SER A 144 -2.73 5.58 9.05
N ILE A 145 -3.68 5.65 8.12
CA ILE A 145 -3.66 4.81 6.91
C ILE A 145 -2.52 5.28 6.00
N ILE A 146 -2.44 6.58 5.71
CA ILE A 146 -1.36 7.16 4.91
C ILE A 146 -0.01 6.95 5.61
N GLN A 147 0.05 7.13 6.93
CA GLN A 147 1.25 6.82 7.71
C GLN A 147 1.70 5.35 7.52
N SER A 148 0.75 4.40 7.54
CA SER A 148 1.04 2.99 7.31
C SER A 148 1.58 2.70 5.90
N PHE A 149 1.11 3.43 4.89
CA PHE A 149 1.64 3.33 3.53
C PHE A 149 3.05 3.87 3.43
N ILE A 150 3.33 5.02 4.04
CA ILE A 150 4.65 5.64 4.10
C ILE A 150 5.65 4.70 4.79
N GLU A 151 5.27 4.10 5.92
CA GLU A 151 6.11 3.14 6.62
C GLU A 151 6.44 1.89 5.78
N LYS A 152 5.49 1.42 4.97
CA LYS A 152 5.73 0.32 4.03
C LYS A 152 6.65 0.74 2.88
N HIS A 153 6.44 1.93 2.32
CA HIS A 153 7.28 2.47 1.26
C HIS A 153 8.74 2.63 1.73
N LEU A 154 8.96 3.18 2.93
CA LEU A 154 10.28 3.29 3.57
C LEU A 154 10.92 1.94 3.96
N LYS A 155 10.15 0.85 4.01
CA LYS A 155 10.72 -0.51 4.18
C LYS A 155 11.28 -1.05 2.87
N ILE A 156 10.69 -0.67 1.74
CA ILE A 156 11.15 -1.06 0.41
C ILE A 156 12.36 -0.20 0.00
N TYR A 157 12.31 1.10 0.29
CA TYR A 157 13.33 2.09 -0.05
C TYR A 157 13.95 2.71 1.22
N PRO A 158 14.82 1.96 1.94
CA PRO A 158 15.43 2.42 3.18
C PRO A 158 16.34 3.64 3.00
N GLU A 159 16.90 3.86 1.81
CA GLU A 159 17.74 5.01 1.45
C GLU A 159 16.99 6.35 1.48
N LEU A 160 15.65 6.33 1.39
CA LEU A 160 14.81 7.52 1.50
C LEU A 160 14.60 7.95 2.96
N LYS A 161 14.95 7.12 3.94
CA LYS A 161 14.84 7.48 5.37
C LYS A 161 15.83 8.57 5.73
N LYS A 162 15.32 9.61 6.36
CA LYS A 162 16.15 10.70 6.91
C LYS A 162 16.64 10.35 8.32
N GLU A 163 17.70 11.03 8.73
CA GLU A 163 18.23 10.94 10.10
C GLU A 163 17.15 11.30 11.14
N PRO A 164 17.09 10.62 12.31
CA PRO A 164 16.07 10.89 13.33
C PRO A 164 16.02 12.36 13.80
N SER A 165 17.15 13.06 13.78
CA SER A 165 17.25 14.48 14.14
C SER A 165 16.43 15.39 13.23
N TYR A 166 16.22 15.00 11.97
CA TYR A 166 15.41 15.72 11.00
C TYR A 166 13.94 15.79 11.44
N TYR A 167 13.39 14.67 11.93
CA TYR A 167 11.99 14.56 12.34
C TYR A 167 11.72 15.22 13.71
N LEU A 168 12.73 15.29 14.58
CA LEU A 168 12.59 15.86 15.93
C LEU A 168 12.02 17.29 15.94
N ASN A 169 12.45 18.13 15.00
CA ASN A 169 11.94 19.50 14.91
C ASN A 169 10.51 19.54 14.34
N LYS A 170 10.21 18.70 13.35
CA LYS A 170 8.85 18.56 12.80
C LYS A 170 7.87 18.10 13.89
N ASP A 171 8.27 17.16 14.74
CA ASP A 171 7.42 16.66 15.84
C ASP A 171 7.14 17.74 16.89
N LYS A 172 8.13 18.57 17.22
CA LYS A 172 7.94 19.72 18.13
C LYS A 172 6.97 20.76 17.56
N GLU A 173 7.06 21.00 16.26
CA GLU A 173 6.19 21.96 15.56
C GLU A 173 4.80 21.39 15.26
N ASN A 174 4.60 20.08 15.36
CA ASN A 174 3.30 19.45 15.14
C ASN A 174 2.41 19.57 16.39
N ASN A 175 1.63 20.65 16.48
CA ASN A 175 0.68 20.85 17.58
C ASN A 175 -0.77 20.79 17.09
N PHE A 176 -1.33 19.58 17.13
CA PHE A 176 -2.68 19.31 16.66
C PHE A 176 -3.77 20.07 17.43
N VAL A 177 -3.61 20.19 18.76
CA VAL A 177 -4.56 20.91 19.62
C VAL A 177 -4.60 22.39 19.26
N LYS A 178 -3.43 23.01 19.08
CA LYS A 178 -3.32 24.42 18.68
C LYS A 178 -3.94 24.67 17.31
N MET A 179 -3.73 23.77 16.35
CA MET A 179 -4.33 23.86 15.02
C MET A 179 -5.86 23.84 15.09
N GLN A 180 -6.46 22.90 15.84
CA GLN A 180 -7.91 22.83 16.02
C GLN A 180 -8.48 24.08 16.71
N GLN A 181 -7.79 24.62 17.72
CA GLN A 181 -8.21 25.86 18.39
C GLN A 181 -8.26 27.06 17.44
N ILE A 182 -7.29 27.19 16.53
CA ILE A 182 -7.26 28.28 15.53
C ILE A 182 -8.42 28.14 14.55
N LEU A 183 -8.71 26.93 14.09
CA LEU A 183 -9.84 26.66 13.19
C LEU A 183 -11.18 26.99 13.87
N MET A 184 -11.36 26.59 15.13
CA MET A 184 -12.56 26.94 15.92
C MET A 184 -12.72 28.46 16.06
N LEU A 185 -11.64 29.18 16.39
CA LEU A 185 -11.68 30.63 16.53
C LEU A 185 -12.05 31.32 15.20
N HIS A 186 -11.47 30.87 14.08
CA HIS A 186 -11.82 31.41 12.77
C HIS A 186 -13.30 31.22 12.45
N ASN A 187 -13.84 30.01 12.67
CA ASN A 187 -15.25 29.73 12.44
C ASN A 187 -16.16 30.63 13.30
N HIS A 188 -15.77 30.87 14.56
CA HIS A 188 -16.51 31.79 15.44
C HIS A 188 -16.47 33.24 14.94
N ILE A 189 -15.30 33.74 14.52
CA ILE A 189 -15.16 35.08 13.95
C ILE A 189 -15.99 35.21 12.66
N GLN A 190 -15.94 34.23 11.76
CA GLN A 190 -16.73 34.24 10.52
C GLN A 190 -18.24 34.20 10.81
N PHE A 191 -18.67 33.41 11.79
CA PHE A 191 -20.06 33.38 12.23
C PHE A 191 -20.53 34.74 12.75
N GLN A 192 -19.73 35.40 13.60
CA GLN A 192 -20.03 36.75 14.08
C GLN A 192 -20.08 37.79 12.95
N ARG A 193 -19.17 37.70 11.97
CA ARG A 193 -19.18 38.59 10.78
C ARG A 193 -20.41 38.36 9.92
N ASN A 194 -20.81 37.12 9.69
CA ASN A 194 -22.02 36.80 8.91
C ASN A 194 -23.28 37.30 9.61
N ILE A 195 -23.36 37.21 10.94
CA ILE A 195 -24.45 37.82 11.71
C ILE A 195 -24.40 39.35 11.63
N ASN A 196 -23.22 39.97 11.61
CA ASN A 196 -23.10 41.43 11.43
C ASN A 196 -23.62 41.86 10.05
N ILE A 197 -23.29 41.13 8.99
CA ILE A 197 -23.70 41.46 7.62
C ILE A 197 -25.23 41.37 7.47
N LEU A 198 -25.87 40.36 8.07
CA LEU A 198 -27.33 40.24 8.08
C LEU A 198 -28.05 41.32 8.92
N ARG A 199 -27.32 42.17 9.65
CA ARG A 199 -27.85 43.30 10.44
C ARG A 199 -27.79 44.65 9.72
N ASP A 200 -27.17 44.71 8.54
CA ASP A 200 -26.97 45.96 7.81
C ASP A 200 -28.07 46.23 6.76
N ASP A 201 -28.86 45.23 6.39
CA ASP A 201 -29.88 45.39 5.33
C ASP A 201 -31.30 45.71 5.82
N ASP A 202 -31.63 45.55 7.10
CA ASP A 202 -32.93 45.97 7.66
C ASP A 202 -32.86 46.25 9.17
N GLN A 203 -33.34 47.44 9.58
CA GLN A 203 -33.69 47.88 10.94
C GLN A 203 -32.63 48.63 11.76
N ASP A 204 -32.67 49.96 11.62
CA ASP A 204 -32.22 50.91 12.64
C ASP A 204 -32.93 50.73 14.01
N ASP A 205 -33.97 49.90 14.12
CA ASP A 205 -34.74 49.67 15.35
C ASP A 205 -34.29 48.45 16.21
N ILE A 206 -33.56 47.45 15.67
CA ILE A 206 -33.07 46.29 16.47
C ILE A 206 -31.79 46.63 17.26
N ARG A 207 -31.07 47.69 16.88
CA ARG A 207 -29.79 48.08 17.49
C ARG A 207 -29.92 48.46 18.97
N PHE A 208 -31.06 49.00 19.38
CA PHE A 208 -31.30 49.35 20.78
C PHE A 208 -31.55 48.13 21.67
N CYS A 209 -32.20 47.07 21.16
CA CYS A 209 -32.53 45.91 21.99
C CYS A 209 -31.33 44.97 22.24
N SER A 210 -30.53 44.69 21.20
CA SER A 210 -29.44 43.70 21.34
C SER A 210 -28.26 44.20 22.19
N GLN A 211 -27.90 45.49 22.08
CA GLN A 211 -26.84 46.08 22.92
C GLN A 211 -27.29 46.19 24.37
N VAL A 212 -28.55 46.59 24.63
CA VAL A 212 -29.10 46.64 25.98
C VAL A 212 -29.17 45.26 26.62
N ILE A 213 -29.54 44.21 25.87
CA ILE A 213 -29.54 42.83 26.35
C ILE A 213 -28.11 42.38 26.68
N PHE A 214 -27.12 42.69 25.84
CA PHE A 214 -25.73 42.31 26.11
C PHE A 214 -25.16 43.02 27.35
N PHE A 215 -25.46 44.31 27.53
CA PHE A 215 -25.09 45.06 28.73
C PHE A 215 -25.78 44.53 29.98
N ILE A 216 -27.08 44.19 29.91
CA ILE A 216 -27.82 43.60 31.04
C ILE A 216 -27.24 42.23 31.40
N LEU A 217 -26.93 41.37 30.42
CA LEU A 217 -26.32 40.07 30.68
C LEU A 217 -24.91 40.20 31.27
N MET A 218 -24.11 41.19 30.84
CA MET A 218 -22.81 41.48 31.43
C MET A 218 -22.92 42.00 32.87
N LEU A 219 -23.90 42.85 33.17
CA LEU A 219 -24.15 43.33 34.54
C LEU A 219 -24.65 42.19 35.44
N ILE A 220 -25.52 41.31 34.95
CA ILE A 220 -25.98 40.13 35.68
C ILE A 220 -24.81 39.17 35.91
N PHE A 221 -23.98 38.91 34.91
CA PHE A 221 -22.79 38.06 35.06
C PHE A 221 -21.78 38.66 36.06
N CYS A 222 -21.56 39.97 36.03
CA CYS A 222 -20.69 40.65 36.97
C CYS A 222 -21.26 40.66 38.40
N TYR A 223 -22.58 40.82 38.55
CA TYR A 223 -23.28 40.75 39.84
C TYR A 223 -23.22 39.35 40.44
N ILE A 224 -23.50 38.31 39.63
CA ILE A 224 -23.42 36.91 40.06
C ILE A 224 -21.98 36.57 40.48
N ASN A 225 -20.98 36.94 39.68
CA ASN A 225 -19.59 36.68 40.04
C ASN A 225 -19.13 37.48 41.27
N SER A 226 -19.61 38.70 41.46
CA SER A 226 -19.31 39.48 42.67
C SER A 226 -20.01 38.94 43.93
N PHE A 227 -21.10 38.18 43.78
CA PHE A 227 -21.81 37.54 44.89
C PHE A 227 -21.15 36.20 45.29
N PHE A 228 -20.55 35.48 44.34
CA PHE A 228 -19.86 34.21 44.59
C PHE A 228 -18.40 34.35 45.07
N HIS A 229 -17.81 35.54 44.96
CA HIS A 229 -16.43 35.83 45.42
C HIS A 229 -16.35 36.61 46.75
N LYS A 230 -17.44 36.67 47.51
CA LYS A 230 -17.50 37.12 48.92
C LYS A 230 -17.88 35.95 49.82
#